data_AF-A0A8M1FY69-F1
#
_entry.id   AF-A0A8M1FY69-F1
#
_cell.length_a   1.000
_cell.length_b   1.000
_cell.length_c   1.000
_cell.angle_alpha   90.00
_cell.angle_beta   90.00
_cell.angle_gamma   90.00
#
_symmetry.space_group_name_H-M   'P 1'
#
loop_
_entity.id
_entity.type
_entity.pdbx_description
1 polymer ?
#
loop_
_entity_poly.entity_id
_entity_poly.type
_entity_poly.pdbx_seq_one_letter_code
_entity_poly.pdbx_strand_id
1 'polypeptide(L)'
;MLIVFCPPEFGILMKLLSSEDEIVVGNAALCLGNCVEVPYAALPLLKTEIVQVLLRHTGGDAQKTAVQLNAGIALAKLCTAEPRLTL
;
A
#
# COMPACT_ATOMS: atom_id res chain seq x y z
N MET A 1 14.09 20.31 0.30
CA MET A 1 13.24 19.48 1.17
C MET A 1 11.87 19.39 0.50
N LEU A 2 11.69 18.37 -0.36
CA LEU A 2 10.43 18.18 -1.08
C LEU A 2 9.41 17.58 -0.11
N ILE A 3 8.42 18.37 0.27
CA ILE A 3 7.24 17.90 0.97
C ILE A 3 6.48 17.02 -0.04
N VAL A 4 6.54 15.70 0.16
CA VAL A 4 5.82 14.71 -0.64
C VAL A 4 4.33 14.87 -0.35
N PHE A 5 3.57 15.42 -1.29
CA PHE A 5 2.13 15.57 -1.16
C PHE A 5 1.46 14.22 -1.42
N CYS A 6 1.33 13.42 -0.37
CA CYS A 6 0.41 12.28 -0.38
C CYS A 6 -1.00 12.84 -0.15
N PRO A 7 -1.97 12.56 -1.03
CA PRO A 7 -3.36 12.96 -0.82
C PRO A 7 -3.83 12.53 0.59
N PRO A 8 -4.56 13.39 1.33
CA PRO A 8 -4.96 13.11 2.71
C PRO A 8 -5.74 11.78 2.86
N GLU A 9 -6.39 11.34 1.79
CA GLU A 9 -7.11 10.07 1.69
C GLU A 9 -6.19 8.85 1.87
N PHE A 10 -4.97 8.90 1.31
CA PHE A 10 -3.97 7.85 1.50
C PHE A 10 -3.30 7.91 2.87
N GLY A 11 -3.22 9.09 3.49
CA GLY A 11 -2.72 9.23 4.86
C GLY A 11 -3.51 8.42 5.88
N ILE A 12 -4.84 8.34 5.70
CA ILE A 12 -5.71 7.52 6.55
C ILE A 12 -5.41 6.03 6.33
N LEU A 13 -5.31 5.58 5.08
CA LEU A 13 -5.00 4.18 4.76
C LEU A 13 -3.64 3.75 5.32
N MET A 14 -2.62 4.61 5.23
CA MET A 14 -1.30 4.38 5.83
C MET A 14 -1.37 4.21 7.35
N LYS A 15 -2.21 5.01 8.02
CA LYS A 15 -2.44 4.89 9.46
C LYS A 15 -3.17 3.59 9.81
N LEU A 16 -4.16 3.19 9.02
CA LEU A 16 -4.92 1.95 9.23
C LEU A 16 -4.08 0.69 8.99
N LEU A 17 -3.07 0.74 8.11
CA LEU A 17 -2.09 -0.34 7.93
C LEU A 17 -1.25 -0.59 9.19
N SER A 18 -1.15 0.39 10.10
CA SER A 18 -0.45 0.26 11.38
C SER A 18 -1.38 -0.15 12.53
N SER A 19 -2.63 -0.55 12.24
CA SER A 19 -3.59 -1.03 13.24
C SER A 19 -3.19 -2.39 13.81
N GLU A 20 -3.54 -2.64 15.07
CA GLU A 20 -3.41 -3.97 15.68
C GLU A 20 -4.50 -4.94 15.19
N ASP A 21 -5.63 -4.41 14.72
CA ASP A 21 -6.72 -5.21 14.15
C ASP A 21 -6.39 -5.64 12.72
N GLU A 22 -6.05 -6.93 12.56
CA GLU A 22 -5.75 -7.55 11.28
C GLU A 22 -6.87 -7.39 10.22
N ILE A 23 -8.15 -7.32 10.63
CA ILE A 23 -9.24 -7.08 9.67
C ILE A 23 -9.14 -5.66 9.11
N VAL A 24 -8.83 -4.68 9.96
CA VAL A 24 -8.61 -3.29 9.55
C VAL A 24 -7.40 -3.19 8.63
N VAL A 25 -6.28 -3.82 8.99
CA VAL A 25 -5.05 -3.82 8.17
C VAL A 25 -5.31 -4.46 6.81
N GLY A 26 -5.95 -5.63 6.77
CA GLY A 26 -6.25 -6.35 5.54
C GLY A 26 -7.18 -5.56 4.61
N ASN A 27 -8.20 -4.88 5.18
CA ASN A 27 -9.10 -4.03 4.40
C ASN A 27 -8.40 -2.77 3.89
N ALA A 28 -7.57 -2.14 4.72
CA ALA A 28 -6.79 -0.96 4.31
C ALA A 28 -5.83 -1.30 3.16
N ALA A 29 -5.15 -2.44 3.24
CA ALA A 29 -4.29 -2.94 2.16
C ALA A 29 -5.09 -3.15 0.86
N LEU A 30 -6.23 -3.83 0.93
CA LEU A 30 -7.07 -4.08 -0.25
C LEU A 30 -7.60 -2.78 -0.87
N CYS A 31 -8.08 -1.85 -0.05
CA CYS A 31 -8.52 -0.53 -0.50
C CYS A 31 -7.39 0.22 -1.21
N LEU A 32 -6.19 0.24 -0.62
CA LEU A 32 -5.02 0.88 -1.21
C LEU A 32 -4.66 0.24 -2.55
N GLY A 33 -4.72 -1.10 -2.64
CA GLY A 33 -4.52 -1.84 -3.88
C GLY A 33 -5.47 -1.43 -5.01
N ASN A 34 -6.74 -1.13 -4.70
CA ASN A 34 -7.69 -0.65 -5.70
C ASN A 34 -7.47 0.84 -6.05
N CYS A 35 -7.03 1.66 -5.09
CA CYS A 35 -6.74 3.07 -5.35
C CYS A 35 -5.55 3.27 -6.30
N VAL A 36 -4.54 2.40 -6.24
CA VAL A 36 -3.35 2.50 -7.11
C VAL A 36 -3.60 2.05 -8.54
N GLU A 37 -4.74 1.44 -8.85
CA GLU A 37 -5.15 1.18 -10.24
C GLU A 37 -5.58 2.45 -10.97
N VAL A 38 -5.88 3.53 -10.23
CA VAL A 38 -6.15 4.83 -10.83
C VAL A 38 -4.84 5.40 -11.39
N PRO A 39 -4.79 5.80 -12.67
CA PRO A 39 -3.58 6.38 -13.27
C PRO A 39 -3.01 7.52 -12.42
N TYR A 40 -1.68 7.51 -12.25
CA TYR A 40 -0.88 8.45 -11.48
C TYR A 40 -1.07 8.41 -9.95
N ALA A 41 -2.00 7.60 -9.42
CA ALA A 41 -2.23 7.50 -7.98
C ALA A 41 -1.08 6.80 -7.24
N ALA A 42 -0.37 5.89 -7.91
CA ALA A 42 0.77 5.18 -7.35
C ALA A 42 2.03 6.07 -7.16
N LEU A 43 2.20 7.11 -7.99
CA LEU A 43 3.39 7.97 -8.00
C LEU A 43 3.70 8.64 -6.64
N PRO A 44 2.76 9.31 -5.96
CA PRO A 44 3.03 9.90 -4.65
C PRO A 44 3.30 8.83 -3.58
N LEU A 45 2.65 7.66 -3.69
CA LEU A 45 2.81 6.55 -2.75
C LEU A 45 4.21 5.91 -2.84
N LEU A 46 4.78 5.77 -4.04
CA LEU A 46 6.13 5.22 -4.24
C LEU A 46 7.24 6.07 -3.59
N LYS A 47 6.94 7.32 -3.22
CA LYS A 47 7.87 8.19 -2.48
C LYS A 47 7.75 8.04 -0.95
N THR A 48 6.88 7.14 -0.48
CA THR A 48 6.65 6.84 0.94
C THR A 48 7.17 5.45 1.30
N GLU A 49 7.09 5.07 2.57
CA GLU A 49 7.46 3.72 3.04
C GLU A 49 6.42 2.63 2.73
N ILE A 50 5.37 2.93 1.97
CA ILE A 50 4.28 1.97 1.67
C ILE A 50 4.78 0.63 1.12
N VAL A 51 5.82 0.63 0.27
CA VAL A 51 6.39 -0.60 -0.27
C VAL A 51 6.96 -1.48 0.85
N GLN A 52 7.69 -0.86 1.79
CA GLN A 52 8.24 -1.58 2.95
C GLN A 52 7.14 -2.06 3.90
N VAL A 53 6.11 -1.24 4.13
CA VAL A 53 4.94 -1.60 4.96
C VAL A 53 4.21 -2.80 4.36
N LEU A 54 3.88 -2.75 3.07
CA LEU A 54 3.22 -3.87 2.38
C LEU A 54 4.10 -5.12 2.36
N LEU A 55 5.42 -4.98 2.15
CA LEU A 55 6.37 -6.11 2.20
C LEU A 55 6.37 -6.79 3.57
N ARG A 56 6.37 -6.02 4.66
CA ARG A 56 6.27 -6.54 6.03
C ARG A 56 4.96 -7.27 6.25
N HIS A 57 3.84 -6.79 5.72
CA HIS A 57 2.56 -7.50 5.84
C HIS A 57 2.47 -8.75 4.97
N THR A 58 3.14 -8.80 3.81
CA THR A 58 3.20 -10.02 2.98
C THR A 58 4.08 -11.11 3.55
N GLY A 59 5.24 -10.76 4.11
CA GLY A 59 6.24 -11.71 4.59
C GLY A 59 6.29 -11.85 6.12
N GLY A 60 5.49 -11.07 6.83
CA GLY A 60 5.43 -11.07 8.28
C GLY A 60 4.55 -12.18 8.83
N ASP A 61 4.71 -12.44 10.12
CA ASP A 61 4.02 -13.48 10.89
C ASP A 61 2.57 -13.07 11.24
N ALA A 62 1.83 -12.60 10.24
CA ALA A 62 0.41 -12.31 10.41
C ALA A 62 -0.32 -13.60 10.78
N GLN A 63 -1.12 -13.57 11.85
CA GLN A 63 -1.86 -14.74 12.33
C GLN A 63 -2.93 -15.16 11.31
N LYS A 64 -3.33 -14.25 10.42
CA LYS A 64 -4.31 -14.46 9.36
C LYS A 64 -3.75 -14.24 7.96
N THR A 65 -3.93 -15.27 7.12
CA THR A 65 -3.57 -15.30 5.70
C THR A 65 -4.19 -14.17 4.86
N ALA A 66 -5.33 -13.62 5.28
CA ALA A 66 -6.02 -12.55 4.54
C ALA A 66 -5.22 -11.24 4.48
N VAL A 67 -4.49 -10.88 5.56
CA VAL A 67 -3.67 -9.67 5.58
C VAL A 67 -2.51 -9.80 4.60
N GLN A 68 -1.80 -10.93 4.65
CA GLN A 68 -0.70 -11.24 3.74
C GLN A 68 -1.17 -11.22 2.29
N LEU A 69 -2.30 -11.86 1.99
CA LEU A 69 -2.86 -11.91 0.65
C LEU A 69 -3.22 -10.51 0.14
N ASN A 70 -3.96 -9.73 0.94
CA ASN A 70 -4.41 -8.39 0.53
C ASN A 70 -3.22 -7.43 0.38
N ALA A 71 -2.23 -7.51 1.28
CA ALA A 71 -1.00 -6.74 1.16
C ALA A 71 -0.21 -7.15 -0.10
N GLY A 72 -0.18 -8.43 -0.44
CA GLY A 72 0.50 -8.93 -1.63
C GLY A 72 -0.16 -8.47 -2.92
N ILE A 73 -1.50 -8.51 -2.98
CA ILE A 73 -2.26 -7.97 -4.11
C ILE A 73 -1.99 -6.46 -4.25
N ALA A 74 -2.06 -5.71 -3.15
CA ALA A 74 -1.80 -4.27 -3.16
C ALA A 74 -0.37 -3.95 -3.59
N LEU A 75 0.62 -4.70 -3.12
CA LEU A 75 2.02 -4.54 -3.49
C LEU A 75 2.23 -4.85 -4.97
N ALA A 76 1.64 -5.94 -5.48
CA ALA A 76 1.72 -6.31 -6.88
C ALA A 76 1.14 -5.19 -7.76
N LYS A 77 -0.07 -4.73 -7.45
CA LYS A 77 -0.74 -3.63 -8.16
C LYS A 77 0.08 -2.34 -8.11
N LEU A 78 0.60 -1.96 -6.95
CA LEU A 78 1.46 -0.78 -6.80
C LEU A 78 2.73 -0.88 -7.67
N CYS A 79 3.35 -2.06 -7.74
CA CYS A 79 4.55 -2.31 -8.54
C CYS A 79 4.30 -2.37 -10.05
N THR A 80 3.04 -2.51 -10.48
CA THR A 80 2.61 -2.61 -11.88
C THR A 80 1.79 -1.41 -12.36
N ALA A 81 1.32 -0.55 -11.45
CA ALA A 81 0.39 0.54 -11.72
C ALA A 81 0.93 1.57 -12.71
N GLU A 82 2.24 1.79 -12.72
CA GLU A 82 2.89 2.71 -13.65
C GLU A 82 3.99 1.99 -14.43
N PRO A 83 4.18 2.29 -15.73
CA PRO A 83 5.38 1.88 -16.42
C PRO A 83 6.55 2.52 -15.68
N ARG A 84 7.39 1.67 -15.06
CA ARG A 84 8.65 2.11 -14.46
C ARG A 84 9.37 2.84 -15.57
N LEU A 85 9.58 4.15 -15.42
CA LEU A 85 10.26 4.99 -16.40
C LEU A 85 11.43 4.19 -16.98
N THR A 86 11.28 3.70 -18.20
CA THR A 86 12.41 3.34 -19.04
C THR A 86 13.07 4.67 -19.35
N LEU A 87 14.14 4.95 -18.59
CA LEU A 87 15.14 5.95 -18.97
C LEU A 87 15.71 5.60 -20.34
#